data_AF-A0A6N2CI89-F1
#
_entry.id   AF-A0A6N2CI89-F1
#
_cell.length_a   1.000
_cell.length_b   1.000
_cell.length_c   1.000
_cell.angle_alpha   90.00
_cell.angle_beta   90.00
_cell.angle_gamma   90.00
#
_symmetry.space_group_name_H-M   'P 1'
#
loop_
_entity.id
_entity.type
_entity.pdbx_description
1 polymer ?
#
loop_
_entity_poly.entity_id
_entity_poly.type
_entity_poly.pdbx_seq_one_letter_code
_entity_poly.pdbx_strand_id
1 'polypeptide(L)' 'MPEALMQRVKIVAAKRKTTFRALVVDALERTLDEPRQLFELEDASVGTEEANTVSNDTINQWIDTQRESHFNP' A
#
# COMPACT_ATOMS: atom_id res chain seq x y z
N MET A 1 14.07 2.57 -18.24
CA MET A 1 13.09 1.64 -17.66
C MET A 1 13.84 0.70 -16.73
N PRO A 2 13.41 0.48 -15.47
CA PRO A 2 14.11 -0.41 -14.54
C PRO A 2 14.19 -1.84 -15.08
N GLU A 3 15.30 -2.54 -14.82
CA GLU A 3 15.53 -3.89 -15.38
C GLU A 3 14.47 -4.90 -14.92
N ALA A 4 14.09 -4.87 -13.64
CA ALA A 4 13.03 -5.71 -13.10
C ALA A 4 11.69 -5.51 -13.81
N LEU A 5 11.39 -4.28 -14.24
CA LEU A 5 10.19 -3.98 -15.00
C LEU A 5 10.29 -4.53 -16.43
N MET A 6 11.44 -4.36 -17.09
CA MET A 6 11.66 -4.88 -18.44
C MET A 6 11.54 -6.41 -18.50
N GLN A 7 12.08 -7.12 -17.51
CA GLN A 7 11.94 -8.58 -17.40
C GLN A 7 10.48 -9.00 -17.30
N ARG A 8 9.70 -8.32 -16.44
CA ARG A 8 8.25 -8.57 -16.33
C ARG A 8 7.54 -8.34 -17.66
N VAL A 9 7.85 -7.25 -18.37
CA VAL A 9 7.19 -6.96 -19.64
C VAL A 9 7.53 -8.01 -20.71
N LYS A 10 8.78 -8.49 -20.79
CA LYS A 10 9.17 -9.57 -21.70
C LYS A 10 8.38 -10.86 -21.44
N ILE A 11 8.21 -11.23 -20.17
CA ILE A 11 7.42 -12.41 -19.78
C ILE A 11 5.96 -12.25 -20.23
N VAL A 12 5.37 -11.07 -20.01
CA VAL A 12 3.98 -10.79 -20.41
C VAL A 12 3.83 -10.80 -21.93
N ALA A 13 4.78 -10.21 -22.66
CA ALA A 13 4.80 -10.20 -24.12
C ALA A 13 4.83 -11.62 -24.70
N ALA A 14 5.70 -12.49 -24.14
CA ALA A 14 5.76 -13.90 -24.52
C ALA A 14 4.46 -14.65 -24.20
N LYS A 15 3.89 -14.45 -23.00
CA LYS A 15 2.63 -15.09 -22.58
C LYS A 15 1.45 -14.69 -23.47
N ARG A 16 1.35 -13.42 -23.84
CA ARG A 16 0.27 -12.87 -24.68
C ARG A 16 0.57 -12.98 -26.18
N LYS A 17 1.70 -13.58 -26.58
CA LYS A 17 2.17 -13.68 -27.97
C LYS A 17 2.10 -12.33 -28.71
N THR A 18 2.51 -11.27 -28.03
CA THR A 18 2.39 -9.90 -28.51
C THR A 18 3.71 -9.15 -28.37
N THR A 19 3.78 -7.94 -28.92
CA THR A 19 4.98 -7.11 -28.87
C THR A 19 4.95 -6.16 -27.68
N PHE A 20 6.14 -5.71 -27.26
CA PHE A 20 6.29 -4.65 -26.25
C PHE A 20 5.43 -3.43 -26.59
N ARG A 21 5.47 -2.97 -27.85
CA ARG A 21 4.69 -1.82 -28.32
C ARG A 21 3.18 -2.03 -28.11
N ALA A 22 2.67 -3.20 -28.47
CA ALA A 22 1.25 -3.51 -28.30
C ALA A 22 0.82 -3.52 -26.83
N LEU A 23 1.68 -3.99 -25.92
CA LEU A 23 1.41 -3.91 -24.48
C LEU A 23 1.37 -2.48 -23.96
N VAL A 24 2.26 -1.62 -24.46
CA VAL A 24 2.27 -0.20 -24.08
C VAL A 24 1.01 0.50 -24.57
N VAL A 25 0.58 0.24 -25.81
CA VAL A 25 -0.67 0.81 -26.35
C VAL A 25 -1.88 0.33 -25.54
N ASP A 26 -2.02 -0.97 -25.30
CA ASP A 26 -3.10 -1.54 -24.47
C ASP A 26 -3.13 -0.95 -23.05
N ALA A 27 -1.96 -0.73 -22.44
CA ALA A 27 -1.88 -0.10 -21.13
C ALA A 27 -2.31 1.38 -21.17
N LEU A 28 -1.90 2.13 -22.20
CA LEU A 28 -2.28 3.53 -22.35
C LEU A 28 -3.78 3.70 -22.58
N GLU A 29 -4.37 2.87 -23.44
CA GLU A 29 -5.81 2.86 -23.69
C GLU A 29 -6.60 2.62 -22.39
N ARG A 30 -6.21 1.62 -21.60
CA ARG A 30 -6.83 1.35 -20.29
C ARG A 30 -6.70 2.52 -19.32
N THR A 31 -5.52 3.14 -19.23
CA THR A 31 -5.33 4.28 -18.32
C THR A 31 -6.11 5.53 -18.75
N LEU A 32 -6.44 5.66 -20.04
CA LEU A 32 -7.29 6.74 -20.54
C LEU A 32 -8.77 6.46 -20.24
N ASP A 33 -9.17 5.20 -20.26
CA ASP A 33 -10.55 4.77 -19.96
C ASP A 33 -10.84 4.69 -18.46
N GLU A 34 -9.81 4.48 -17.62
CA GLU A 34 -9.96 4.39 -16.17
C GLU A 34 -10.28 5.77 -15.56
N PRO A 35 -11.43 5.91 -14.84
CA PRO A 35 -11.72 7.15 -14.13
C PRO A 35 -10.64 7.37 -13.06
N ARG A 36 -10.07 8.58 -13.02
CA ARG A 36 -9.04 8.95 -12.04
C ARG A 36 -9.54 8.67 -10.63
N GLN A 37 -8.99 7.66 -9.97
CA GLN A 37 -9.13 7.50 -8.53
C GLN A 37 -8.25 8.57 -7.87
N LEU A 38 -8.90 9.60 -7.35
CA LEU A 38 -8.27 10.50 -6.39
C LEU A 38 -8.04 9.69 -5.12
N PHE A 39 -6.78 9.41 -4.82
CA PHE A 39 -6.39 8.90 -3.52
C PHE A 39 -6.34 10.09 -2.56
N GLU A 40 -7.42 10.25 -1.78
CA GLU A 40 -7.41 11.16 -0.63
C GLU A 40 -6.77 10.41 0.55
N LEU A 41 -5.63 10.92 1.03
CA LEU A 41 -5.07 10.49 2.29
C LEU A 41 -5.99 11.00 3.39
N GLU A 42 -6.67 10.09 4.09
CA GLU A 42 -7.38 10.46 5.31
C GLU A 42 -6.39 11.08 6.30
N ASP A 43 -6.77 12.22 6.88
CA ASP A 43 -5.97 12.90 7.87
C ASP A 43 -5.90 12.06 9.15
N ALA A 44 -4.81 11.30 9.29
CA ALA A 44 -4.55 10.46 10.45
C ALA A 44 -4.25 11.27 11.72
N SER A 45 -4.16 12.61 11.66
CA SER A 45 -3.88 13.46 12.82
C SER A 45 -5.10 13.67 13.71
N VAL A 46 -6.30 13.47 13.18
CA VAL A 46 -7.58 13.58 13.88
C VAL A 46 -8.22 12.19 13.92
N GLY A 47 -7.71 11.32 14.80
CA GLY A 47 -8.36 10.03 15.06
C GLY A 47 -9.87 10.23 15.22
N THR A 48 -10.67 9.37 14.59
CA THR A 48 -12.14 9.45 14.65
C THR A 48 -12.57 9.49 16.11
N GLU A 49 -13.33 10.51 16.52
CA GLU A 49 -13.78 10.72 17.91
C GLU A 49 -14.66 9.58 18.47
N GLU A 50 -14.99 8.58 17.66
CA GLU A 50 -15.82 7.48 18.06
C GLU A 50 -15.01 6.33 18.69
N ALA A 51 -15.21 6.22 20.00
CA ALA A 51 -15.19 5.00 20.80
C ALA A 51 -13.83 4.43 21.20
N ASN A 52 -13.15 5.12 22.11
CA ASN A 52 -12.72 4.58 23.42
C ASN A 52 -11.78 5.58 24.08
N THR A 53 -12.29 6.42 24.98
CA THR A 53 -11.44 7.19 25.88
C THR A 53 -10.70 6.22 26.79
N VAL A 54 -9.46 5.89 26.42
CA VAL A 54 -8.59 5.03 27.23
C VAL A 54 -8.08 5.86 28.40
N SER A 55 -8.22 5.35 29.62
CA SER A 55 -7.70 6.04 30.80
C SER A 55 -6.17 6.07 30.77
N ASN A 56 -5.57 7.12 31.34
CA ASN A 56 -4.11 7.22 31.45
C ASN A 56 -3.49 6.01 32.16
N ASP A 57 -4.20 5.43 33.14
CA ASP A 57 -3.75 4.25 33.86
C ASP A 57 -3.66 3.02 32.96
N THR A 58 -4.64 2.84 32.06
CA THR A 58 -4.63 1.75 31.06
C THR A 58 -3.48 1.92 30.06
N ILE A 59 -3.20 3.14 29.64
CA ILE A 59 -2.07 3.44 28.74
C ILE A 59 -0.74 3.06 29.40
N ASN A 60 -0.54 3.47 30.66
CA ASN A 60 0.69 3.16 31.40
C ASN A 60 0.85 1.66 31.61
N GLN A 61 -0.23 0.93 31.94
CA GLN A 61 -0.19 -0.52 32.07
C GLN A 61 0.21 -1.23 30.76
N TRP A 62 -0.28 -0.78 29.62
CA TRP A 62 0.11 -1.35 28.32
C TRP A 62 1.57 -1.06 27.98
N ILE A 63 2.04 0.16 28.27
CA ILE A 63 3.46 0.52 28.08
C ILE A 63 4.37 -0.36 28.95
N ASP A 64 4.01 -0.55 30.21
CA ASP A 64 4.81 -1.36 31.13
C ASP A 64 4.79 -2.85 30.73
N THR A 65 3.64 -3.38 30.29
CA THR A 65 3.53 -4.74 29.75
C THR A 65 4.45 -4.96 28.54
N GLN A 66 4.53 -3.99 27.61
CA GLN A 66 5.45 -4.09 26.48
C GLN A 66 6.91 -4.00 26.91
N ARG A 67 7.24 -3.16 27.88
CA ARG A 67 8.61 -3.06 28.42
C ARG A 67 9.04 -4.36 29.08
N GLU A 68 8.20 -4.94 29.92
CA GLU A 68 8.50 -6.21 30.60
C GLU A 68 8.73 -7.36 29.60
N SER A 69 7.97 -7.41 28.49
CA SER A 69 8.16 -8.39 27.42
C SER A 69 9.51 -8.28 26.69
N HIS A 70 10.22 -7.16 26.80
CA HIS A 70 11.52 -6.95 26.18
C HIS A 70 12.70 -7.05 27.17
N PHE A 71 12.43 -7.05 28.47
CA PHE A 71 13.44 -7.04 29.53
C PHE A 71 13.50 -8.31 30.38
N ASN A 72 12.62 -9.29 30.15
CA ASN A 72 12.75 -10.63 30.73
C ASN A 72 13.30 -11.62 29.67
N PRO A 73 14.50 -12.20 29.86
CA PRO A 73 15.07 -13.20 28.94
C PRO A 73 14.35 -14.55 28.96
#